data_AF-A0A3P6R635-F1
#
_entry.id   AF-A0A3P6R635-F1
#
_cell.length_a   1.000
_cell.length_b   1.000
_cell.length_c   1.000
_cell.angle_alpha   90.00
_cell.angle_beta   90.00
_cell.angle_gamma   90.00
#
_symmetry.space_group_name_H-M   'P 1'
#
loop_
_entity.id
_entity.type
_entity.pdbx_description
1 polymer ?
#
loop_
_entity_poly.entity_id
_entity_poly.type
_entity_poly.pdbx_seq_one_letter_code
_entity_poly.pdbx_strand_id
1 'polypeptide(L)'
;MHGKIPPIFEDRLRELGKFLNVNSEALYGTKPWIHQNDTGNTWYTSRTLSSTLPKNRLYNPQVEGQTIVYAWVLDMPTKDLELKNLKTTDRTKVTFLGTDVSFVPGAKSSLLIKFDDIPWRHLLRNDVMVLKIENAASETVNVFIPLS
;
A
#
# COMPACT_ATOMS: atom_id res chain seq x y z
N MET A 1 20.26 -37.42 -8.76
CA MET A 1 19.20 -36.50 -8.30
C MET A 1 18.83 -35.60 -9.46
N HIS A 2 17.60 -35.70 -9.96
CA HIS A 2 17.12 -34.87 -11.08
C HIS A 2 16.70 -33.51 -10.51
N GLY A 3 17.06 -32.39 -11.16
CA GLY A 3 16.79 -31.01 -10.72
C GLY A 3 15.31 -30.64 -10.67
N LYS A 4 14.53 -31.38 -9.88
CA LYS A 4 13.11 -31.18 -9.60
C LYS A 4 12.98 -30.34 -8.35
N ILE A 5 12.03 -29.41 -8.37
CA ILE A 5 11.68 -28.60 -7.20
C ILE A 5 10.98 -29.54 -6.19
N PRO A 6 11.43 -29.60 -4.93
CA PRO A 6 10.72 -30.33 -3.88
C PRO A 6 9.25 -29.91 -3.79
N PRO A 7 8.28 -30.83 -3.59
CA PRO A 7 6.85 -30.51 -3.57
C PRO A 7 6.48 -29.35 -2.62
N ILE A 8 7.10 -29.30 -1.45
CA ILE A 8 6.88 -28.21 -0.49
C ILE A 8 7.24 -26.83 -1.06
N PHE A 9 8.29 -26.72 -1.87
CA PHE A 9 8.66 -25.45 -2.50
C PHE A 9 7.72 -25.11 -3.66
N GLU A 10 7.21 -26.10 -4.39
CA GLU A 10 6.17 -25.84 -5.39
C GLU A 10 4.91 -25.25 -4.75
N ASP A 11 4.47 -25.80 -3.62
CA ASP A 11 3.30 -25.29 -2.90
C ASP A 11 3.52 -23.86 -2.42
N ARG A 12 4.70 -23.54 -1.87
CA ARG A 12 5.06 -22.16 -1.46
C ARG A 12 5.12 -21.20 -2.64
N LEU A 13 5.68 -21.61 -3.77
CA LEU A 13 5.72 -20.79 -4.98
C LEU A 13 4.32 -20.55 -5.55
N ARG A 14 3.43 -21.55 -5.49
CA ARG A 14 2.02 -21.40 -5.89
C ARG A 14 1.27 -20.45 -4.96
N GLU A 15 1.48 -20.57 -3.65
CA GLU A 15 0.88 -19.68 -2.66
C GLU A 15 1.35 -18.24 -2.87
N LEU A 16 2.66 -18.03 -3.04
CA LEU A 16 3.25 -16.73 -3.37
C LEU A 16 2.69 -16.18 -4.68
N GLY A 17 2.62 -17.00 -5.74
CA GLY A 17 2.09 -16.59 -7.04
C GLY A 17 0.64 -16.11 -6.97
N LYS A 18 -0.22 -16.79 -6.21
CA LYS A 18 -1.61 -16.35 -5.97
C LYS A 18 -1.65 -14.99 -5.26
N PHE A 19 -0.85 -14.83 -4.21
CA PHE A 19 -0.76 -13.57 -3.47
C PHE A 19 -0.26 -12.41 -4.35
N LEU A 20 0.81 -12.62 -5.12
CA LEU A 20 1.37 -11.61 -6.03
C LEU A 20 0.39 -11.25 -7.16
N ASN A 21 -0.35 -12.21 -7.69
CA ASN A 21 -1.32 -11.96 -8.75
C ASN A 21 -2.45 -11.03 -8.29
N VAL A 22 -2.99 -11.29 -7.09
CA VAL A 22 -4.05 -10.46 -6.47
C VAL A 22 -3.56 -9.05 -6.18
N ASN A 23 -2.32 -8.90 -5.72
CA ASN A 23 -1.74 -7.61 -5.32
C ASN A 23 -0.85 -6.98 -6.40
N SER A 24 -0.94 -7.47 -7.63
CA SER A 24 -0.07 -7.10 -8.76
C SER A 24 -0.10 -5.60 -9.06
N GLU A 25 -1.26 -4.95 -8.86
CA GLU A 25 -1.43 -3.50 -9.04
C GLU A 25 -0.55 -2.68 -8.09
N ALA A 26 -0.35 -3.15 -6.86
CA ALA A 26 0.47 -2.49 -5.85
C ALA A 26 1.98 -2.75 -6.05
N LEU A 27 2.35 -3.81 -6.79
CA LEU A 27 3.75 -4.22 -6.94
C LEU A 27 4.35 -3.80 -8.29
N TYR A 28 3.67 -4.10 -9.40
CA TYR A 28 4.25 -3.89 -10.71
C TYR A 28 4.07 -2.45 -11.19
N GLY A 29 5.16 -1.86 -11.68
CA GLY A 29 5.18 -0.48 -12.17
C GLY A 29 4.96 0.56 -11.07
N THR A 30 5.05 0.18 -9.80
CA THR A 30 5.01 1.09 -8.67
C THR A 30 6.43 1.52 -8.27
N LYS A 31 6.51 2.56 -7.44
CA LYS A 31 7.76 3.06 -6.87
C LYS A 31 7.59 3.31 -5.38
N PRO A 32 8.69 3.43 -4.61
CA PRO A 32 8.62 3.91 -3.24
C PRO A 32 7.79 5.20 -3.14
N TRP A 33 6.93 5.27 -2.13
CA TRP A 33 6.23 6.51 -1.80
C TRP A 33 7.17 7.45 -1.01
N ILE A 34 6.81 8.73 -0.86
CA ILE A 34 7.61 9.73 -0.12
C ILE A 34 7.95 9.27 1.30
N HIS A 35 7.00 8.61 1.97
CA HIS A 35 7.20 7.92 3.24
C HIS A 35 7.23 6.43 2.94
N GLN A 36 8.34 5.75 3.20
CA GLN A 36 8.47 4.33 2.83
C GLN A 36 7.93 3.38 3.90
N ASN A 37 7.90 3.83 5.16
CA ASN A 37 7.48 3.05 6.31
C ASN A 37 6.58 3.90 7.22
N ASP A 38 5.65 3.26 7.92
CA ASP A 38 4.80 3.85 8.95
C ASP A 38 4.95 3.14 10.30
N THR A 39 3.96 3.27 11.17
CA THR A 39 3.90 2.51 12.41
C THR A 39 3.73 1.01 12.13
N GLY A 40 4.46 0.19 12.88
CA GLY A 40 4.44 -1.26 12.75
C GLY A 40 5.28 -1.75 11.57
N ASN A 41 4.87 -2.86 10.96
CA ASN A 41 5.50 -3.44 9.78
C ASN A 41 4.71 -3.09 8.51
N THR A 42 4.47 -1.78 8.33
CA THR A 42 3.71 -1.25 7.19
C THR A 42 4.62 -0.52 6.23
N TRP A 43 4.64 -0.96 4.97
CA TRP A 43 5.48 -0.40 3.92
C TRP A 43 4.65 0.22 2.80
N TYR A 44 5.17 1.26 2.16
CA TYR A 44 4.44 1.94 1.09
C TYR A 44 5.09 1.80 -0.27
N THR A 45 4.22 1.57 -1.24
CA THR A 45 4.52 1.77 -2.67
C THR A 45 3.48 2.70 -3.25
N SER A 46 3.71 3.22 -4.44
CA SER A 46 2.80 4.17 -5.06
C SER A 46 2.88 4.14 -6.57
N ARG A 47 1.80 4.62 -7.20
CA ARG A 47 1.71 4.79 -8.65
C ARG A 47 1.24 6.21 -8.96
N THR A 48 1.92 6.88 -9.88
CA THR A 48 1.45 8.17 -10.40
C THR A 48 0.59 7.96 -11.63
N LEU A 49 -0.58 8.58 -11.64
CA LEU A 49 -1.49 8.68 -12.78
C LEU A 49 -1.10 9.82 -13.72
N SER A 50 -0.29 10.78 -13.23
CA SER A 50 0.24 11.87 -14.04
C SER A 50 1.34 11.38 -14.99
N SER A 51 1.17 11.66 -16.28
CA SER A 51 2.17 11.44 -17.33
C SER A 51 3.23 12.53 -17.40
N THR A 52 3.01 13.67 -16.73
CA THR A 52 3.90 14.84 -16.80
C THR A 52 5.07 14.73 -15.84
N LEU A 53 5.00 13.83 -14.86
CA LEU A 53 6.07 13.67 -13.89
C LEU A 53 7.25 12.87 -14.48
N PRO A 54 8.51 13.26 -14.20
CA PRO A 54 9.68 12.58 -14.76
C PRO A 54 9.71 11.09 -14.40
N LYS A 55 10.01 10.23 -15.38
CA LYS A 55 10.10 8.78 -15.14
C LYS A 55 11.31 8.37 -14.31
N ASN A 56 12.40 9.16 -14.25
CA ASN A 56 13.64 8.81 -13.53
C ASN A 56 13.64 9.17 -12.04
N ARG A 57 12.47 9.32 -11.40
CA ARG A 57 12.38 9.61 -9.96
C ARG A 57 12.65 8.36 -9.12
N LEU A 58 13.33 8.53 -7.98
CA LEU A 58 13.57 7.46 -7.00
C LEU A 58 12.32 7.12 -6.19
N TYR A 59 11.44 8.10 -5.96
CA TYR A 59 10.16 7.97 -5.25
C TYR A 59 9.07 8.78 -5.96
N ASN A 60 7.81 8.48 -5.68
CA ASN A 60 6.69 9.30 -6.18
C ASN A 60 6.25 10.33 -5.13
N PRO A 61 6.05 11.60 -5.53
CA PRO A 61 5.45 12.62 -4.68
C PRO A 61 3.99 12.29 -4.40
N GLN A 62 3.47 12.83 -3.31
CA GLN A 62 2.07 12.70 -2.99
C GLN A 62 1.27 13.89 -3.53
N VAL A 63 0.42 13.64 -4.51
CA VAL A 63 -0.48 14.64 -5.10
C VAL A 63 -1.89 14.03 -5.17
N GLU A 64 -2.86 14.69 -4.55
CA GLU A 64 -4.25 14.24 -4.53
C GLU A 64 -4.80 14.09 -5.95
N GLY A 65 -5.46 12.96 -6.23
CA GLY A 65 -6.01 12.63 -7.55
C GLY A 65 -4.96 12.24 -8.60
N GLN A 66 -3.66 12.34 -8.31
CA GLN A 66 -2.60 11.95 -9.23
C GLN A 66 -1.69 10.85 -8.70
N THR A 67 -1.69 10.58 -7.40
CA THR A 67 -0.92 9.49 -6.79
C THR A 67 -1.86 8.53 -6.08
N ILE A 68 -1.76 7.24 -6.44
CA ILE A 68 -2.34 6.13 -5.68
C ILE A 68 -1.25 5.62 -4.74
N VAL A 69 -1.57 5.51 -3.45
CA VAL A 69 -0.69 4.96 -2.43
C VAL A 69 -1.15 3.54 -2.12
N TYR A 70 -0.21 2.61 -1.99
CA TYR A 70 -0.48 1.26 -1.54
C TYR A 70 0.25 0.99 -0.24
N ALA A 71 -0.50 0.63 0.80
CA ALA A 71 0.04 0.27 2.11
C ALA A 71 0.09 -1.26 2.24
N TRP A 72 1.29 -1.80 2.39
CA TRP A 72 1.57 -3.21 2.64
C TRP A 72 1.68 -3.42 4.14
N VAL A 73 0.61 -3.91 4.76
CA VAL A 73 0.59 -4.24 6.19
C VAL A 73 1.03 -5.70 6.30
N LEU A 74 2.27 -5.91 6.77
CA LEU A 74 2.94 -7.23 6.72
C LEU A 74 2.84 -8.03 8.02
N ASP A 75 1.98 -7.61 8.94
CA ASP A 75 1.64 -8.34 10.16
C ASP A 75 0.14 -8.22 10.42
N MET A 76 -0.44 -9.20 11.12
CA MET A 76 -1.82 -9.11 11.60
C MET A 76 -1.92 -8.02 12.69
N PRO A 77 -2.64 -6.90 12.46
CA PRO A 77 -2.85 -5.92 13.51
C PRO A 77 -3.62 -6.57 14.67
N THR A 78 -3.21 -6.30 15.91
CA THR A 78 -3.90 -6.77 17.14
C THR A 78 -4.80 -5.71 17.76
N LYS A 79 -4.78 -4.50 17.20
CA LYS A 79 -5.48 -3.29 17.62
C LYS A 79 -5.81 -2.46 16.38
N ASP A 80 -6.46 -1.33 16.58
CA ASP A 80 -6.67 -0.35 15.52
C ASP A 80 -5.35 0.01 14.83
N LEU A 81 -5.39 0.05 13.50
CA LEU A 81 -4.25 0.38 12.67
C LEU A 81 -4.29 1.87 12.36
N GLU A 82 -3.27 2.61 12.80
CA GLU A 82 -3.10 4.02 12.47
C GLU A 82 -1.90 4.20 11.54
N LEU A 83 -2.17 4.75 10.36
CA LEU A 83 -1.17 5.16 9.36
C LEU A 83 -0.92 6.66 9.50
N LYS A 84 0.14 7.03 10.23
CA LYS A 84 0.38 8.39 10.70
C LYS A 84 0.84 9.32 9.58
N ASN A 85 1.57 8.77 8.61
CA ASN A 85 2.10 9.56 7.49
C ASN A 85 1.04 9.76 6.39
N LEU A 86 -0.14 9.14 6.52
CA LEU A 86 -1.17 9.17 5.49
C LEU A 86 -2.29 10.15 5.85
N LYS A 87 -2.23 11.35 5.25
CA LYS A 87 -3.28 12.36 5.35
C LYS A 87 -4.41 12.05 4.36
N THR A 88 -5.65 12.17 4.81
CA THR A 88 -6.85 11.83 4.04
C THR A 88 -7.71 13.07 3.80
N THR A 89 -8.48 13.05 2.72
CA THR A 89 -9.48 14.06 2.35
C THR A 89 -10.86 13.44 2.28
N ASP A 90 -11.91 14.24 2.11
CA ASP A 90 -13.27 13.73 1.95
C ASP A 90 -13.47 12.91 0.66
N ARG A 91 -12.51 12.99 -0.27
CA ARG A 91 -12.49 12.19 -1.51
C ARG A 91 -11.64 10.94 -1.38
N THR A 92 -10.92 10.77 -0.27
CA THR A 92 -10.07 9.61 -0.07
C THR A 92 -10.92 8.34 -0.07
N LYS A 93 -10.52 7.36 -0.88
CA LYS A 93 -11.12 6.04 -0.89
C LYS A 93 -10.06 5.02 -0.52
N VAL A 94 -10.36 4.18 0.46
CA VAL A 94 -9.49 3.07 0.88
C VAL A 94 -10.16 1.77 0.47
N THR A 95 -9.42 0.92 -0.26
CA THR A 95 -9.90 -0.38 -0.74
C THR A 95 -8.95 -1.47 -0.24
N PHE A 96 -9.49 -2.56 0.27
CA PHE A 96 -8.70 -3.74 0.63
C PHE A 96 -8.46 -4.57 -0.64
N LEU A 97 -7.23 -4.57 -1.16
CA LEU A 97 -6.91 -5.28 -2.40
C LEU A 97 -7.19 -6.78 -2.27
N GLY A 98 -7.71 -7.36 -3.36
CA GLY A 98 -8.19 -8.73 -3.38
C GLY A 98 -9.59 -8.94 -2.82
N THR A 99 -10.28 -7.85 -2.45
CA THR A 99 -11.67 -7.86 -1.99
C THR A 99 -12.47 -6.76 -2.67
N ASP A 100 -13.80 -6.81 -2.56
CA ASP A 100 -14.69 -5.73 -3.00
C ASP A 100 -14.97 -4.69 -1.89
N VAL A 101 -14.27 -4.81 -0.75
CA VAL A 101 -14.50 -3.96 0.42
C VAL A 101 -13.71 -2.65 0.30
N SER A 102 -14.43 -1.54 0.40
CA SER A 102 -13.84 -0.20 0.43
C SER A 102 -14.63 0.74 1.35
N PHE A 103 -13.98 1.79 1.84
CA PHE A 103 -14.59 2.80 2.70
C PHE A 103 -13.99 4.19 2.45
N VAL A 104 -14.67 5.22 2.96
CA VAL A 104 -14.25 6.61 2.91
C VAL A 104 -13.97 7.09 4.35
N PRO A 105 -12.71 7.38 4.72
CA PRO A 105 -12.34 7.73 6.09
C PRO A 105 -12.74 9.15 6.51
N GLY A 106 -13.10 10.01 5.55
CA GLY A 106 -13.25 11.46 5.72
C GLY A 106 -11.90 12.19 5.80
N ALA A 107 -11.92 13.52 5.80
CA ALA A 107 -10.69 14.31 5.95
C ALA A 107 -10.08 14.19 7.35
N LYS A 108 -8.87 13.61 7.44
CA LYS A 108 -8.12 13.41 8.70
C LYS A 108 -6.62 13.57 8.50
N SER A 109 -5.91 13.92 9.57
CA SER A 109 -4.45 14.03 9.59
C SER A 109 -3.72 12.69 9.54
N SER A 110 -4.39 11.60 9.90
CA SER A 110 -3.91 10.21 9.80
C SER A 110 -5.06 9.31 9.34
N LEU A 111 -4.73 8.16 8.75
CA LEU A 111 -5.73 7.13 8.42
C LEU A 111 -5.82 6.12 9.57
N LEU A 112 -6.97 6.13 10.26
CA LEU A 112 -7.33 5.14 11.28
C LEU A 112 -8.27 4.09 10.69
N ILE A 113 -7.89 2.83 10.84
CA ILE A 113 -8.71 1.67 10.49
C ILE A 113 -8.97 0.90 11.77
N LYS A 114 -10.24 0.79 12.16
CA LYS A 114 -10.61 0.01 13.34
C LYS A 114 -10.38 -1.47 13.08
N PHE A 115 -9.92 -2.18 14.09
CA PHE A 115 -9.68 -3.62 13.98
C PHE A 115 -10.94 -4.39 13.52
N ASP A 116 -12.11 -4.00 14.02
CA ASP A 116 -13.39 -4.64 13.70
C ASP A 116 -13.92 -4.32 12.29
N ASP A 117 -13.44 -3.23 11.68
CA ASP A 117 -13.82 -2.82 10.33
C ASP A 117 -12.98 -3.53 9.25
N ILE A 118 -11.94 -4.25 9.64
CA ILE A 118 -11.10 -5.02 8.70
C ILE A 118 -11.90 -6.23 8.21
N PRO A 119 -11.99 -6.46 6.88
CA PRO A 119 -12.79 -7.53 6.31
C PRO A 119 -12.08 -8.90 6.37
N TRP A 120 -11.74 -9.37 7.58
CA TRP A 120 -10.95 -10.57 7.84
C TRP A 120 -11.38 -11.81 7.05
N ARG A 121 -12.69 -11.99 6.84
CA ARG A 121 -13.24 -13.16 6.12
C ARG A 121 -13.06 -13.10 4.60
N HIS A 122 -12.81 -11.92 4.05
CA HIS A 122 -12.65 -11.70 2.60
C HIS A 122 -11.19 -11.62 2.19
N LEU A 123 -10.26 -11.42 3.13
CA LEU A 123 -8.84 -11.37 2.83
C LEU A 123 -8.32 -12.74 2.40
N LEU A 124 -7.41 -12.75 1.43
CA LEU A 124 -6.72 -13.96 1.00
C LEU A 124 -5.87 -14.56 2.14
N ARG A 125 -5.32 -13.69 2.99
CA ARG A 125 -4.48 -14.01 4.15
C ARG A 125 -4.74 -12.98 5.27
N ASN A 126 -4.60 -13.41 6.53
CA ASN A 126 -4.82 -12.53 7.68
C ASN A 126 -3.53 -11.93 8.25
N ASP A 127 -2.38 -12.50 7.88
CA ASP A 127 -1.06 -12.04 8.30
C ASP A 127 -0.45 -10.99 7.37
N VAL A 128 -1.08 -10.76 6.21
CA VAL A 128 -0.69 -9.69 5.28
C VAL A 128 -1.92 -9.15 4.56
N MET A 129 -2.02 -7.82 4.48
CA MET A 129 -3.04 -7.14 3.69
C MET A 129 -2.44 -5.95 2.94
N VAL A 130 -3.03 -5.63 1.79
CA VAL A 130 -2.62 -4.49 0.99
C VAL A 130 -3.80 -3.56 0.81
N LEU A 131 -3.59 -2.30 1.17
CA LEU A 131 -4.59 -1.24 1.04
C LEU A 131 -4.27 -0.42 -0.19
N LYS A 132 -5.27 -0.16 -1.03
CA LYS A 132 -5.22 0.83 -2.10
C LYS A 132 -5.87 2.11 -1.59
N ILE A 133 -5.10 3.19 -1.57
CA ILE A 133 -5.56 4.50 -1.12
C ILE A 133 -5.53 5.48 -2.30
N GLU A 134 -6.71 5.94 -2.67
CA GLU A 134 -6.93 6.90 -3.76
C GLU A 134 -7.29 8.27 -3.16
N ASN A 135 -6.89 9.36 -3.83
CA ASN A 135 -7.15 10.73 -3.39
C ASN A 135 -6.70 11.03 -1.95
N ALA A 136 -5.59 10.44 -1.49
CA ALA A 136 -4.93 10.91 -0.27
C ALA A 136 -4.45 12.35 -0.45
N ALA A 137 -4.43 13.13 0.62
CA ALA A 137 -4.12 14.56 0.58
C ALA A 137 -2.72 14.79 -0.01
N SER A 138 -2.56 15.88 -0.76
CA SER A 138 -1.25 16.26 -1.30
C SER A 138 -0.25 16.53 -0.19
N GLU A 139 0.98 16.09 -0.39
CA GLU A 139 2.09 16.38 0.52
C GLU A 139 3.32 16.78 -0.29
N THR A 140 3.72 18.03 -0.12
CA THR A 140 4.97 18.57 -0.66
C THR A 140 6.07 18.33 0.35
N VAL A 141 6.98 17.39 0.07
CA VAL A 141 8.25 17.32 0.80
C VAL A 141 9.15 18.41 0.23
N ASN A 142 9.41 19.46 1.01
CA ASN A 142 10.45 20.43 0.69
C ASN A 142 11.78 19.68 0.76
N VAL A 143 12.36 19.34 -0.40
CA VAL A 143 13.73 18.85 -0.47
C VAL A 143 14.65 20.05 -0.20
N PHE A 144 14.90 20.35 1.07
CA PHE A 144 16.01 21.20 1.45
C PHE A 144 17.29 20.45 1.07
N ILE A 145 17.88 20.79 -0.08
CA ILE A 145 19.28 20.51 -0.34
C ILE A 145 20.03 21.63 0.38
N PRO A 146 20.71 21.37 1.52
CA PRO A 146 21.61 22.37 2.06
C PRO A 146 22.71 22.58 1.02
N LEU A 147 22.81 23.80 0.48
CA LEU A 147 23.99 24.22 -0.27
C LEU A 147 25.14 24.24 0.74
N SER A 148 26.04 23.27 0.65
CA SER A 148 27.36 23.29 1.27
C SER A 148 28.30 24.19 0.50
#